data_AF-A0A2H0V0B2-F1
#
_entry.id   AF-A0A2H0V0B2-F1
#
_cell.length_a   1.000
_cell.length_b   1.000
_cell.length_c   1.000
_cell.angle_alpha   90.00
_cell.angle_beta   90.00
_cell.angle_gamma   90.00
#
_symmetry.space_group_name_H-M   'P 1'
#
loop_
_entity.id
_entity.type
_entity.pdbx_description
1 polymer ?
#
loop_
_entity_poly.entity_id
_entity_poly.type
_entity_poly.pdbx_seq_one_letter_code
_entity_poly.pdbx_strand_id
1 'polypeptide(L)'
;MKKIIFSTHALLRMAERGIVEREIISAIANPDKVEQSITNSNRFLIKKLYFSKRFQKEHLLLIVTESNQIVIKVITVIDTSKISRHF
;
A
#
# COMPACT_ATOMS: atom_id res chain seq x y z
N MET A 1 -0.67 9.92 -14.85
CA MET A 1 -0.70 8.92 -13.76
C MET A 1 -1.41 7.68 -14.27
N LYS A 2 -0.89 6.47 -14.02
CA LYS A 2 -1.57 5.22 -14.42
C LYS A 2 -2.91 5.09 -13.69
N LYS A 3 -3.87 4.41 -14.30
CA LYS A 3 -5.16 4.12 -13.64
C LYS A 3 -4.91 3.19 -12.46
N ILE A 4 -5.41 3.53 -11.28
CA ILE A 4 -5.31 2.67 -10.09
C ILE A 4 -6.60 1.87 -9.98
N ILE A 5 -6.48 0.56 -9.76
CA ILE A 5 -7.61 -0.33 -9.50
C ILE A 5 -7.33 -1.17 -8.25
N PHE A 6 -8.37 -1.60 -7.55
CA PHE A 6 -8.25 -2.37 -6.32
C PHE A 6 -8.80 -3.78 -6.52
N SER A 7 -8.08 -4.78 -6.04
CA SER A 7 -8.62 -6.14 -5.94
C SER A 7 -9.73 -6.19 -4.88
N THR A 8 -10.63 -7.16 -4.97
CA THR A 8 -11.63 -7.42 -3.91
C THR A 8 -10.96 -7.62 -2.55
N HIS A 9 -9.83 -8.33 -2.52
CA HIS A 9 -9.09 -8.55 -1.28
C HIS A 9 -8.55 -7.24 -0.69
N ALA A 10 -8.00 -6.34 -1.52
CA ALA A 10 -7.52 -5.03 -1.09
C ALA A 10 -8.68 -4.18 -0.52
N LEU A 11 -9.82 -4.13 -1.20
CA LEU A 11 -11.00 -3.40 -0.74
C LEU A 11 -11.48 -3.90 0.64
N LEU A 12 -11.50 -5.22 0.84
CA LEU A 12 -11.84 -5.80 2.15
C LEU A 12 -10.84 -5.40 3.24
N ARG A 13 -9.52 -5.49 2.97
CA ARG A 13 -8.49 -5.12 3.95
C ARG A 13 -8.55 -3.62 4.30
N MET A 14 -8.83 -2.77 3.31
CA MET A 14 -9.01 -1.33 3.48
C MET A 14 -10.20 -1.02 4.39
N ALA A 15 -11.36 -1.62 4.12
CA ALA A 15 -12.57 -1.45 4.90
C ALA A 15 -12.38 -1.84 6.37
N GLU A 16 -11.77 -3.00 6.64
CA GLU A 16 -11.48 -3.48 8.01
C GLU A 16 -10.60 -2.49 8.82
N ARG A 17 -9.69 -1.80 8.12
CA ARG A 17 -8.70 -0.90 8.73
C ARG A 17 -9.16 0.55 8.77
N GLY A 18 -10.22 0.89 8.03
CA GLY A 18 -10.68 2.26 7.89
C GLY A 18 -9.78 3.10 6.98
N ILE A 19 -9.11 2.45 6.02
CA ILE A 19 -8.21 3.12 5.06
C ILE A 19 -9.02 3.46 3.82
N VAL A 20 -9.03 4.74 3.43
CA VAL A 20 -9.76 5.21 2.25
C VAL A 20 -8.86 5.28 1.02
N GLU A 21 -9.48 5.27 -0.16
CA GLU A 21 -8.77 5.22 -1.45
C GLU A 21 -7.72 6.33 -1.60
N ARG A 22 -8.05 7.55 -1.18
CA ARG A 22 -7.13 8.71 -1.24
C ARG A 22 -5.82 8.47 -0.48
N GLU A 23 -5.85 7.70 0.62
CA GLU A 23 -4.65 7.40 1.39
C GLU A 23 -3.75 6.43 0.62
N ILE A 24 -4.33 5.44 -0.04
CA ILE A 24 -3.58 4.51 -0.91
C ILE A 24 -3.00 5.25 -2.11
N ILE A 25 -3.79 6.09 -2.79
CA ILE A 25 -3.32 6.88 -3.93
C ILE A 25 -2.17 7.81 -3.51
N SER A 26 -2.31 8.50 -2.37
CA SER A 26 -1.25 9.36 -1.85
C SER A 26 0.02 8.59 -1.49
N ALA A 27 -0.12 7.40 -0.89
CA ALA A 27 1.02 6.54 -0.55
C ALA A 27 1.73 5.97 -1.78
N ILE A 28 0.99 5.67 -2.85
CA ILE A 28 1.55 5.25 -4.14
C ILE A 28 2.27 6.43 -4.84
N ALA A 29 1.71 7.64 -4.76
CA ALA A 29 2.29 8.82 -5.38
C ALA A 29 3.55 9.32 -4.67
N ASN A 30 3.59 9.20 -3.33
CA ASN A 30 4.69 9.70 -2.49
C ASN A 30 5.15 8.63 -1.48
N PRO A 31 5.72 7.52 -1.96
CA PRO A 31 6.18 6.43 -1.10
C PRO A 31 7.45 6.83 -0.33
N ASP A 32 7.65 6.26 0.86
CA ASP A 32 8.92 6.42 1.58
C ASP A 32 9.95 5.38 1.14
N LYS A 33 9.47 4.18 0.75
CA LYS A 33 10.31 3.12 0.17
C LYS A 33 9.50 2.29 -0.83
N VAL A 34 10.17 1.82 -1.87
CA VAL A 34 9.60 0.91 -2.88
C VAL A 34 10.54 -0.26 -3.06
N GLU A 35 10.00 -1.48 -2.99
CA GLU A 35 10.75 -2.71 -3.20
C GLU A 35 10.12 -3.48 -4.36
N GLN A 36 10.92 -3.93 -5.32
CA GLN A 36 10.46 -4.77 -6.43
C GLN A 36 10.57 -6.25 -6.04
N SER A 37 9.59 -7.06 -6.42
CA SER A 37 9.63 -8.51 -6.16
C SER A 37 10.73 -9.17 -6.98
N ILE A 38 11.51 -10.04 -6.33
CA ILE A 38 12.61 -10.80 -6.95
C ILE A 38 12.07 -11.80 -8.00
N THR A 39 10.86 -12.34 -7.78
CA THR A 39 10.26 -13.38 -8.65
C THR A 39 9.27 -12.82 -9.68
N ASN A 40 8.87 -11.55 -9.59
CA ASN A 40 7.91 -10.94 -10.50
C ASN A 40 8.24 -9.46 -10.66
N SER A 41 8.86 -9.10 -11.78
CA SER A 41 9.29 -7.73 -12.08
C SER A 41 8.14 -6.71 -12.16
N ASN A 42 6.90 -7.15 -12.36
CA ASN A 42 5.75 -6.26 -12.37
C ASN A 42 5.16 -6.02 -10.97
N ARG A 43 5.66 -6.71 -9.93
CA ARG A 43 5.14 -6.63 -8.58
C ARG A 43 6.01 -5.76 -7.68
N PHE A 44 5.37 -4.83 -6.99
CA PHE A 44 6.05 -3.87 -6.11
C PHE A 44 5.40 -3.85 -4.73
N LEU A 45 6.22 -3.74 -3.70
CA LEU A 45 5.83 -3.42 -2.34
C LEU A 45 6.13 -1.95 -2.09
N ILE A 46 5.08 -1.16 -1.93
CA ILE A 46 5.16 0.25 -1.57
C ILE A 46 5.01 0.38 -0.06
N LYS A 47 5.87 1.19 0.55
CA LYS A 47 5.92 1.41 2.00
C LYS A 47 5.72 2.89 2.29
N LYS A 48 4.78 3.18 3.20
CA LYS A 48 4.50 4.54 3.66
C LYS A 48 4.34 4.59 5.18
N LEU A 49 5.19 5.36 5.84
CA LEU A 49 5.05 5.73 7.24
C LEU A 49 3.96 6.79 7.36
N TYR A 50 3.07 6.62 8.34
CA TYR A 50 2.02 7.59 8.63
C TYR A 50 1.61 7.53 10.11
N PHE A 51 1.07 8.63 10.62
CA PHE A 51 0.48 8.65 11.95
C PHE A 51 -0.96 8.15 11.89
N SER A 52 -1.23 6.97 12.47
CA SER A 52 -2.57 6.41 12.51
C SER A 52 -3.43 7.14 13.53
N LYS A 53 -4.41 7.91 13.07
CA LYS A 53 -5.36 8.60 13.96
C LYS A 53 -6.23 7.63 14.77
N ARG A 54 -6.46 6.41 14.25
CA ARG A 54 -7.22 5.37 14.94
C ARG A 54 -6.49 4.85 16.18
N PHE A 55 -5.17 4.69 16.07
CA PHE A 55 -4.35 4.10 17.13
C PHE A 55 -3.46 5.11 17.88
N GLN A 56 -3.47 6.38 17.46
CA GLN A 56 -2.68 7.48 18.03
C GLN A 56 -1.18 7.18 18.07
N LYS A 57 -0.65 6.54 17.03
CA LYS A 57 0.78 6.20 16.92
C LYS A 57 1.23 6.02 15.48
N GLU A 58 2.53 5.97 15.27
CA GLU A 58 3.14 5.69 13.97
C GLU A 58 2.84 4.27 13.49
N HIS A 59 2.45 4.18 12.23
CA HIS A 59 2.14 2.94 11.54
C HIS A 59 2.86 2.92 10.19
N LEU A 60 3.04 1.71 9.69
CA LEU A 60 3.55 1.44 8.35
C LEU A 60 2.43 0.86 7.51
N LEU A 61 2.12 1.57 6.44
CA LEU A 61 1.25 1.12 5.37
C LEU A 61 2.10 0.39 4.32
N LEU A 62 1.78 -0.88 4.10
CA LEU A 62 2.40 -1.74 3.11
C LEU A 62 1.37 -2.01 2.00
N ILE A 63 1.68 -1.64 0.77
CA ILE A 63 0.78 -1.76 -0.37
C ILE A 63 1.46 -2.65 -1.41
N VAL A 64 0.88 -3.83 -1.65
CA VAL A 64 1.36 -4.72 -2.70
C VAL A 64 0.64 -4.39 -3.98
N THR A 65 1.39 -4.05 -5.02
CA THR A 65 0.85 -3.68 -6.32
C THR A 65 1.42 -4.56 -7.43
N GLU A 66 0.64 -4.73 -8.49
CA GLU A 66 1.11 -5.20 -9.79
C GLU A 66 0.89 -4.09 -10.81
N SER A 67 1.94 -3.73 -11.56
CA SER A 67 1.93 -2.61 -12.48
C SER A 67 2.19 -3.10 -13.91
N ASN A 68 1.39 -2.64 -14.85
CA ASN A 68 1.68 -2.73 -16.29
C ASN A 68 1.77 -1.32 -16.89
N GLN A 69 1.84 -1.18 -18.21
CA GLN A 69 2.01 0.14 -18.85
C GLN A 69 0.88 1.13 -18.54
N ILE A 70 -0.34 0.66 -18.28
CA ILE A 70 -1.56 1.49 -18.21
C ILE A 70 -2.16 1.53 -16.80
N VAL A 71 -1.99 0.45 -16.02
CA VAL A 71 -2.72 0.21 -14.77
C VAL A 71 -1.77 -0.17 -13.63
N ILE A 72 -2.07 0.34 -12.43
CA ILE A 72 -1.53 -0.15 -11.16
C ILE A 72 -2.67 -0.85 -10.43
N LYS A 73 -2.56 -2.17 -10.28
CA LYS A 73 -3.52 -2.98 -9.53
C LYS A 73 -3.02 -3.15 -8.10
N VAL A 74 -3.76 -2.64 -7.13
CA VAL A 74 -3.53 -2.89 -5.71
C VAL A 74 -4.04 -4.29 -5.36
N ILE A 75 -3.12 -5.18 -5.00
CA ILE A 75 -3.42 -6.58 -4.69
C ILE A 75 -3.85 -6.73 -3.23
N THR A 76 -3.13 -6.11 -2.30
CA THR A 76 -3.48 -6.09 -0.88
C THR A 76 -2.90 -4.86 -0.18
N VAL A 77 -3.46 -4.54 0.99
CA VAL A 77 -3.05 -3.46 1.86
C VAL A 77 -2.87 -4.03 3.27
N ILE A 78 -1.73 -3.74 3.89
CA ILE A 78 -1.44 -4.14 5.27
C ILE A 78 -1.10 -2.87 6.06
N ASP A 79 -1.72 -2.75 7.22
CA ASP A 79 -1.44 -1.72 8.22
C ASP A 79 -0.81 -2.41 9.44
N THR A 80 0.36 -1.93 9.87
CA THR A 80 1.08 -2.53 10.99
C THR A 80 1.85 -1.49 11.80
N SER A 81 1.88 -1.65 13.12
CA SER A 81 2.75 -0.86 13.99
C SER A 81 4.17 -1.44 14.12
N LYS A 82 4.46 -2.59 13.50
CA LYS A 82 5.77 -3.26 13.56
C LYS A 82 6.75 -2.66 12.55
N ILE A 83 6.99 -1.35 12.63
CA ILE A 83 7.78 -0.58 11.67
C ILE A 83 9.20 -1.15 11.54
N SER A 84 9.91 -1.34 12.67
CA SER A 84 11.30 -1.82 12.69
C SER A 84 11.53 -3.18 12.04
N ARG A 85 10.49 -4.00 11.92
CA ARG A 85 10.57 -5.32 11.27
C ARG A 85 10.44 -5.23 9.75
N HIS A 86 9.77 -4.20 9.25
CA HIS A 86 9.25 -4.17 7.88
C HIS A 86 9.70 -2.96 7.06
N PHE A 87 10.40 -1.99 7.65
CA PHE A 87 10.92 -0.80 6.97
C PHE A 87 12.44 -0.90 6.81
#